data_AF-A0A3B9LEF8-F1
#
_entry.id   AF-A0A3B9LEF8-F1
#
_cell.length_a   1.000
_cell.length_b   1.000
_cell.length_c   1.000
_cell.angle_alpha   90.00
_cell.angle_beta   90.00
_cell.angle_gamma   90.00
#
_symmetry.space_group_name_H-M   'P 1'
#
loop_
_entity.id
_entity.type
_entity.pdbx_description
1 polymer ?
#
loop_
_entity_poly.entity_id
_entity_poly.type
_entity_poly.pdbx_seq_one_letter_code
_entity_poly.pdbx_strand_id
1 'polypeptide(L)'
;GAVFISGVVALTLSPMMSAHLLRAEHVDKGFSGVVNRTFDRFRDWYGSHLDRTLAARPAVYAVWIGLSILAVLFYKMSPSEPAPTEDQGVIFGIVTAPANATIDDTIRYADAAGKIFLSIPDTRFTFQITNPDSGFGGMVLKPWGVRKTPTSAYLPVVQQKLAAIPGIQMVPVMPSALPGGDSFPVSFIIASTADPERILEFAKQIQLKAMQSGMFRFVDIDTKIDQPQAEIMFDHDKVS
;
A
#
# COMPACT_ATOMS: atom_id res chain seq x y z
N GLY A 1 -3.82 -25.00 12.14
CA GLY A 1 -5.14 -25.37 12.68
C GLY A 1 -5.93 -26.22 11.71
N ALA A 2 -6.46 -25.61 10.64
CA ALA A 2 -7.38 -26.26 9.70
C ALA A 2 -6.85 -27.57 9.06
N VAL A 3 -5.59 -27.59 8.59
CA VAL A 3 -4.99 -28.80 7.96
C VAL A 3 -4.85 -29.96 8.95
N PHE A 4 -4.49 -29.68 10.19
CA PHE A 4 -4.35 -30.70 11.22
C PHE A 4 -5.71 -31.30 11.60
N ILE A 5 -6.71 -30.45 11.84
CA ILE A 5 -8.08 -30.89 12.11
C ILE A 5 -8.63 -31.68 10.91
N SER A 6 -8.40 -31.21 9.69
CA SER A 6 -8.77 -31.93 8.47
C SER A 6 -8.12 -33.31 8.39
N GLY A 7 -6.84 -33.45 8.78
CA GLY A 7 -6.16 -34.74 8.87
C GLY A 7 -6.80 -35.68 9.88
N VAL A 8 -7.12 -35.19 11.09
CA VAL A 8 -7.82 -35.97 12.11
C VAL A 8 -9.21 -36.42 11.62
N VAL A 9 -9.97 -35.52 11.00
CA VAL A 9 -11.29 -35.81 10.44
C VAL A 9 -11.19 -36.82 9.29
N ALA A 10 -10.19 -36.70 8.43
CA ALA A 10 -9.94 -37.62 7.31
C ALA A 10 -9.59 -39.06 7.76
N LEU A 11 -9.02 -39.22 8.96
CA LEU A 11 -8.65 -40.52 9.52
C LEU A 11 -9.72 -41.14 10.42
N THR A 12 -10.67 -40.34 10.92
CA THR A 12 -11.69 -40.80 11.89
C THR A 12 -13.09 -40.78 11.28
N LEU A 13 -13.55 -39.60 10.87
CA LEU A 13 -14.91 -39.38 10.38
C LEU A 13 -15.07 -39.83 8.93
N SER A 14 -14.10 -39.53 8.06
CA SER A 14 -14.18 -39.89 6.64
C SER A 14 -14.28 -41.40 6.41
N PRO A 15 -13.52 -42.28 7.08
CA PRO A 15 -13.68 -43.72 6.93
C PRO A 15 -15.01 -44.23 7.51
N MET A 16 -15.44 -43.69 8.66
CA MET A 16 -16.72 -44.06 9.29
C MET A 16 -17.91 -43.69 8.41
N MET A 17 -17.95 -42.46 7.88
CA MET A 17 -19.00 -42.04 6.96
C MET A 17 -18.92 -42.80 5.64
N SER A 18 -17.72 -43.07 5.13
CA SER A 18 -17.56 -43.85 3.90
C SER A 18 -18.13 -45.26 4.06
N ALA A 19 -17.90 -45.93 5.19
CA ALA A 19 -18.42 -47.27 5.47
C ALA A 19 -19.97 -47.31 5.55
N HIS A 20 -20.61 -46.22 5.98
CA HIS A 20 -22.07 -46.16 6.14
C HIS A 20 -22.82 -45.54 4.96
N LEU A 21 -22.20 -44.63 4.20
CA LEU A 21 -22.88 -43.83 3.16
C LEU A 21 -22.54 -44.28 1.73
N LEU A 22 -21.40 -44.95 1.50
CA LEU A 22 -21.09 -45.47 0.16
C LEU A 22 -21.95 -46.70 -0.15
N ARG A 23 -22.66 -46.63 -1.27
CA ARG A 23 -23.40 -47.75 -1.85
C ARG A 23 -22.53 -48.46 -2.87
N ALA A 24 -22.61 -49.80 -2.91
CA ALA A 24 -21.84 -50.64 -3.84
C ALA A 24 -22.37 -50.61 -5.30
N GLU A 25 -22.91 -49.49 -5.75
CA GLU A 25 -23.51 -49.35 -7.08
C GLU A 25 -22.43 -49.20 -8.16
N HIS A 26 -22.68 -49.77 -9.35
CA HIS A 26 -21.71 -49.81 -10.45
C HIS A 26 -21.50 -48.42 -11.06
N VAL A 27 -20.27 -47.91 -10.94
CA VAL A 27 -19.86 -46.53 -11.33
C VAL A 27 -19.74 -46.34 -12.85
N ASP A 28 -19.95 -47.37 -13.66
CA ASP A 28 -19.61 -47.37 -15.09
C ASP A 28 -20.80 -47.14 -16.05
N LYS A 29 -21.87 -46.48 -15.60
CA LYS A 29 -23.02 -46.15 -16.47
C LYS A 29 -23.29 -44.65 -16.53
N GLY A 30 -23.68 -44.18 -17.71
CA GLY A 30 -24.02 -42.77 -17.95
C GLY A 30 -22.79 -41.84 -17.98
N PHE A 31 -22.97 -40.60 -17.50
CA PHE A 31 -21.94 -39.57 -17.52
C PHE A 31 -20.69 -39.96 -16.69
N SER A 32 -20.87 -40.56 -15.52
CA SER A 32 -19.76 -40.99 -14.65
C SER A 32 -18.85 -42.03 -15.31
N GLY A 33 -19.42 -42.98 -16.07
CA GLY A 33 -18.64 -43.96 -16.83
C GLY A 33 -17.84 -43.33 -17.98
N VAL A 34 -18.37 -42.27 -18.62
CA VAL A 34 -17.64 -41.50 -19.63
C VAL A 34 -16.46 -40.75 -19.01
N VAL A 35 -16.67 -40.14 -17.84
CA VAL A 35 -15.60 -39.45 -17.09
C VAL A 35 -14.53 -40.45 -16.65
N ASN A 36 -14.91 -41.59 -16.05
CA ASN A 36 -13.97 -42.64 -15.65
C ASN A 36 -13.11 -43.10 -16.83
N ARG A 37 -13.73 -43.46 -17.96
CA ARG A 37 -12.99 -43.93 -19.13
C ARG A 37 -12.10 -42.85 -19.74
N THR A 38 -12.46 -41.58 -19.63
CA THR A 38 -11.63 -40.46 -20.07
C THR A 38 -10.45 -40.26 -19.13
N PHE A 39 -10.67 -40.39 -17.82
CA PHE A 39 -9.61 -40.31 -16.81
C PHE A 39 -8.64 -41.48 -16.90
N ASP A 40 -9.12 -42.70 -17.14
CA ASP A 40 -8.26 -43.87 -17.38
C ASP A 40 -7.38 -43.68 -18.63
N ARG A 41 -7.96 -43.16 -19.72
CA ARG A 41 -7.17 -42.81 -20.92
C ARG A 41 -6.12 -41.74 -20.61
N PHE A 42 -6.46 -40.73 -19.82
CA PHE A 42 -5.52 -39.70 -19.41
C PHE A 42 -4.42 -40.26 -18.51
N ARG A 43 -4.76 -41.15 -17.57
CA ARG A 43 -3.81 -41.86 -16.70
C ARG A 43 -2.82 -42.65 -17.54
N ASP A 44 -3.29 -43.45 -18.48
CA ASP A 44 -2.44 -44.33 -19.29
C ASP A 44 -1.57 -43.49 -20.27
N TRP A 45 -2.12 -42.41 -20.81
CA TRP A 45 -1.38 -41.43 -21.60
C TRP A 45 -0.28 -40.75 -20.76
N TYR A 46 -0.62 -40.24 -19.57
CA TYR A 46 0.34 -39.60 -18.66
C TYR A 46 1.43 -40.57 -18.22
N GLY A 47 1.07 -41.79 -17.85
CA GLY A 47 2.02 -42.85 -17.46
C GLY A 47 3.02 -43.16 -18.57
N SER A 48 2.54 -43.38 -19.80
CA SER A 48 3.41 -43.64 -20.94
C SER A 48 4.34 -42.47 -21.30
N HIS A 49 3.91 -41.22 -21.08
CA HIS A 49 4.76 -40.04 -21.28
C HIS A 49 5.76 -39.85 -20.13
N LEU A 50 5.35 -40.15 -18.90
CA LEU A 50 6.21 -40.10 -17.74
C LEU A 50 7.34 -41.13 -17.86
N ASP A 51 7.04 -42.37 -18.27
CA ASP A 51 8.04 -43.41 -18.49
C ASP A 51 9.08 -43.00 -19.53
N ARG A 52 8.65 -42.39 -20.65
CA ARG A 52 9.54 -41.84 -21.68
C ARG A 52 10.39 -40.69 -21.16
N THR A 53 9.80 -39.82 -20.35
CA THR A 53 10.50 -38.66 -19.78
C THR A 53 11.53 -39.10 -18.75
N LEU A 54 11.19 -40.06 -17.89
CA LEU A 54 12.09 -40.62 -16.88
C LEU A 54 13.18 -41.52 -17.48
N ALA A 55 12.98 -42.09 -18.67
CA ALA A 55 14.04 -42.76 -19.41
C ALA A 55 15.13 -41.76 -19.87
N ALA A 56 14.75 -40.52 -20.18
CA ALA A 56 15.64 -39.43 -20.55
C ALA A 56 16.14 -38.61 -19.33
N ARG A 57 16.62 -39.31 -18.28
CA ARG A 57 17.11 -38.71 -17.02
C ARG A 57 18.01 -37.47 -17.18
N PRO A 58 19.04 -37.44 -18.06
CA PRO A 58 19.88 -36.26 -18.19
C PRO A 58 19.12 -35.03 -18.72
N ALA A 59 18.14 -35.22 -19.62
CA ALA A 59 17.30 -34.12 -20.10
C ALA A 59 16.40 -33.57 -18.99
N VAL A 60 15.86 -34.45 -18.13
CA VAL A 60 15.05 -34.04 -16.96
C VAL A 60 15.88 -33.21 -15.98
N TYR A 61 17.12 -33.62 -15.68
CA TYR A 61 18.01 -32.85 -14.81
C TYR A 61 18.39 -31.50 -15.44
N ALA A 62 18.64 -31.44 -16.75
CA ALA A 62 18.93 -30.18 -17.44
C ALA A 62 17.76 -29.20 -17.35
N VAL A 63 16.52 -29.67 -17.57
CA VAL A 63 15.31 -28.85 -17.43
C VAL A 63 15.10 -28.43 -15.98
N TRP A 64 15.31 -29.32 -15.02
CA TRP A 64 15.18 -29.02 -13.59
C TRP A 64 16.16 -27.92 -13.14
N ILE A 65 17.43 -28.02 -13.54
CA ILE A 65 18.43 -26.99 -13.28
C ILE A 65 18.04 -25.68 -13.96
N GLY A 66 17.62 -25.72 -15.23
CA GLY A 66 17.17 -24.54 -15.97
C GLY A 66 16.01 -23.82 -15.29
N LEU A 67 14.98 -24.56 -14.88
CA LEU A 67 13.83 -24.01 -14.16
C LEU A 67 14.21 -23.44 -12.79
N SER A 68 15.14 -24.09 -12.10
CA SER A 68 15.64 -23.62 -10.80
C SER A 68 16.41 -22.30 -10.93
N ILE A 69 17.26 -22.17 -11.97
CA ILE A 69 17.95 -20.91 -12.29
C ILE A 69 16.94 -19.82 -12.65
N LEU A 70 15.95 -20.13 -13.50
CA LEU A 70 14.89 -19.18 -13.87
C LEU A 70 14.06 -18.73 -12.65
N ALA A 71 13.74 -19.65 -11.73
CA ALA A 71 13.02 -19.32 -10.50
C ALA A 71 13.82 -18.33 -9.64
N VAL A 72 15.14 -18.53 -9.49
CA VAL A 72 16.01 -17.59 -8.75
C VAL A 72 16.09 -16.24 -9.44
N LEU A 73 16.19 -16.20 -10.77
CA LEU A 73 16.20 -14.96 -11.54
C LEU A 73 14.88 -14.19 -11.37
N PHE A 74 13.74 -14.86 -11.53
CA PHE A 74 12.43 -14.24 -11.34
C PHE A 74 12.20 -13.78 -9.91
N TYR A 75 12.67 -14.52 -8.91
CA TYR A 75 12.60 -14.09 -7.53
C TYR A 75 13.39 -12.78 -7.30
N LYS A 76 14.60 -12.66 -7.86
CA LYS A 76 15.42 -11.45 -7.74
C LYS A 76 14.87 -10.26 -8.54
N MET A 77 14.22 -10.51 -9.66
CA MET A 77 13.62 -9.45 -10.49
C MET A 77 12.24 -9.01 -10.01
N SER A 78 11.58 -9.80 -9.15
CA SER A 78 10.27 -9.46 -8.61
C SER A 78 10.37 -8.23 -7.70
N PRO A 79 9.60 -7.16 -7.97
CA PRO A 79 9.45 -6.08 -7.02
C PRO A 79 8.96 -6.63 -5.67
N SER A 80 9.59 -6.17 -4.60
CA SER A 80 9.17 -6.49 -3.23
C SER A 80 8.30 -5.36 -2.71
N GLU A 81 7.03 -5.65 -2.48
CA GLU A 81 6.09 -4.74 -1.83
C GLU A 81 5.59 -5.41 -0.54
N PRO A 82 5.60 -4.72 0.61
CA PRO A 82 5.19 -5.31 1.88
C PRO A 82 3.69 -5.66 1.93
N ALA A 83 2.85 -4.88 1.24
CA ALA A 83 1.44 -5.15 1.03
C ALA A 83 0.93 -4.33 -0.18
N PRO A 84 -0.01 -4.84 -0.98
CA PRO A 84 -0.64 -4.06 -2.05
C PRO A 84 -1.42 -2.90 -1.46
N THR A 85 -1.46 -1.76 -2.15
CA THR A 85 -2.30 -0.63 -1.73
C THR A 85 -3.77 -1.00 -1.87
N GLU A 86 -4.50 -0.97 -0.76
CA GLU A 86 -5.92 -1.31 -0.73
C GLU A 86 -6.80 -0.09 -0.87
N ASP A 87 -7.99 -0.29 -1.44
CA ASP A 87 -8.99 0.76 -1.46
C ASP A 87 -9.82 0.76 -0.17
N GLN A 88 -9.40 1.59 0.78
CA GLN A 88 -10.10 1.81 2.05
C GLN A 88 -11.21 2.87 1.96
N GLY A 89 -11.44 3.45 0.78
CA GLY A 89 -12.49 4.45 0.56
C GLY A 89 -12.28 5.81 1.22
N VAL A 90 -11.04 6.13 1.60
CA VAL A 90 -10.67 7.42 2.19
C VAL A 90 -9.42 7.97 1.51
N ILE A 91 -9.39 9.29 1.32
CA ILE A 91 -8.19 10.03 0.95
C ILE A 91 -7.95 11.05 2.04
N PHE A 92 -6.81 10.97 2.70
CA PHE A 92 -6.35 11.98 3.64
C PHE A 92 -5.67 13.11 2.89
N GLY A 93 -5.68 14.30 3.46
CA GLY A 93 -4.87 15.41 3.00
C GLY A 93 -4.17 16.04 4.19
N ILE A 94 -2.84 16.07 4.11
CA ILE A 94 -1.98 16.70 5.11
C ILE A 94 -1.78 18.14 4.64
N VAL A 95 -2.12 19.10 5.50
CA VAL A 95 -2.00 20.54 5.23
C VAL A 95 -0.73 21.06 5.91
N THR A 96 0.09 21.75 5.14
CA THR A 96 1.26 22.46 5.62
C THR A 96 1.10 23.94 5.28
N ALA A 97 1.10 24.80 6.29
CA ALA A 97 1.04 26.26 6.12
C ALA A 97 2.43 26.89 6.34
N PRO A 98 2.67 28.10 5.82
CA PRO A 98 3.87 28.89 6.13
C PRO A 98 4.06 29.09 7.63
N ALA A 99 5.31 29.20 8.07
CA ALA A 99 5.66 29.36 9.48
C ALA A 99 5.12 30.66 10.13
N ASN A 100 4.78 31.66 9.32
CA ASN A 100 4.21 32.93 9.76
C ASN A 100 2.68 33.03 9.57
N ALA A 101 2.00 31.93 9.20
CA ALA A 101 0.56 31.92 8.98
C ALA A 101 -0.21 32.02 10.29
N THR A 102 -1.29 32.80 10.29
CA THR A 102 -2.25 32.81 11.40
C THR A 102 -3.27 31.68 11.22
N ILE A 103 -3.93 31.27 12.30
CA ILE A 103 -4.98 30.25 12.22
C ILE A 103 -6.14 30.69 11.32
N ASP A 104 -6.46 31.99 11.29
CA ASP A 104 -7.55 32.54 10.47
C ASP A 104 -7.22 32.44 8.97
N ASP A 105 -5.96 32.66 8.60
CA ASP A 105 -5.48 32.47 7.23
C ASP A 105 -5.55 30.99 6.84
N THR A 106 -5.06 30.10 7.69
CA THR A 106 -5.04 28.66 7.42
C THR A 106 -6.46 28.09 7.31
N ILE A 107 -7.40 28.52 8.16
CA ILE A 107 -8.82 28.12 8.08
C ILE A 107 -9.41 28.51 6.73
N ARG A 108 -9.17 29.74 6.25
CA ARG A 108 -9.72 30.22 4.98
C ARG A 108 -9.31 29.33 3.80
N TYR A 109 -8.04 28.92 3.75
CA TYR A 109 -7.53 28.06 2.69
C TYR A 109 -7.92 26.60 2.88
N ALA A 110 -7.96 26.13 4.11
CA ALA A 110 -8.38 24.76 4.41
C ALA A 110 -9.87 24.55 4.11
N ASP A 111 -10.74 25.54 4.35
CA ASP A 111 -12.15 25.52 3.91
C ASP A 111 -12.29 25.42 2.38
N ALA A 112 -11.38 26.06 1.62
CA ALA A 112 -11.34 25.90 0.18
C ALA A 112 -10.99 24.46 -0.22
N ALA A 113 -10.06 23.81 0.50
CA ALA A 113 -9.74 22.40 0.32
C ALA A 113 -10.93 21.48 0.66
N GLY A 114 -11.65 21.74 1.75
CA GLY A 114 -12.88 21.03 2.11
C GLY A 114 -13.95 21.11 1.02
N LYS A 115 -14.13 22.29 0.39
CA LYS A 115 -15.03 22.46 -0.76
C LYS A 115 -14.56 21.66 -1.98
N ILE A 116 -13.27 21.57 -2.23
CA ILE A 116 -12.71 20.74 -3.31
C ILE A 116 -13.01 19.27 -3.06
N PHE A 117 -12.81 18.77 -1.84
CA PHE A 117 -13.16 17.39 -1.48
C PHE A 117 -14.64 17.08 -1.69
N LEU A 118 -15.53 17.98 -1.29
CA LEU A 118 -16.97 17.84 -1.52
C LEU A 118 -17.37 17.95 -2.99
N SER A 119 -16.55 18.59 -3.83
CA SER A 119 -16.80 18.68 -5.29
C SER A 119 -16.54 17.37 -6.04
N ILE A 120 -15.86 16.40 -5.41
CA ILE A 120 -15.54 15.13 -6.04
C ILE A 120 -16.77 14.22 -6.06
N PRO A 121 -17.11 13.62 -7.22
CA PRO A 121 -18.18 12.63 -7.28
C PRO A 121 -17.90 11.47 -6.31
N ASP A 122 -18.96 10.92 -5.72
CA ASP A 122 -18.88 9.84 -4.73
C ASP A 122 -18.28 10.19 -3.37
N THR A 123 -17.96 11.46 -3.08
CA THR A 123 -17.71 11.90 -1.71
C THR A 123 -18.97 11.74 -0.85
N ARG A 124 -18.84 11.07 0.30
CA ARG A 124 -19.91 10.90 1.29
C ARG A 124 -19.86 12.02 2.34
N PHE A 125 -18.67 12.27 2.88
CA PHE A 125 -18.42 13.37 3.81
C PHE A 125 -16.93 13.75 3.80
N THR A 126 -16.62 14.93 4.33
CA THR A 126 -15.25 15.41 4.55
C THR A 126 -15.08 15.70 6.03
N PHE A 127 -13.85 15.59 6.53
CA PHE A 127 -13.48 16.04 7.87
C PHE A 127 -12.19 16.86 7.77
N GLN A 128 -11.97 17.73 8.74
CA GLN A 128 -10.82 18.63 8.76
C GLN A 128 -10.53 19.08 10.19
N ILE A 129 -9.26 19.17 10.51
CA ILE A 129 -8.67 19.67 11.74
C ILE A 129 -7.59 20.65 11.29
N THR A 130 -7.71 21.92 11.70
CA THR A 130 -6.81 22.99 11.28
C THR A 130 -6.06 23.54 12.48
N ASN A 131 -4.73 23.63 12.38
CA ASN A 131 -3.85 24.32 13.31
C ASN A 131 -3.24 25.56 12.60
N PRO A 132 -2.51 26.45 13.30
CA PRO A 132 -1.92 27.63 12.68
C PRO A 132 -0.94 27.31 11.54
N ASP A 133 -0.05 26.34 11.75
CA ASP A 133 1.08 26.00 10.87
C ASP A 133 0.91 24.65 10.12
N SER A 134 -0.14 23.92 10.46
CA SER A 134 -0.40 22.55 10.00
C SER A 134 -1.90 22.24 9.98
N GLY A 135 -2.28 21.13 9.37
CA GLY A 135 -3.66 20.65 9.44
C GLY A 135 -3.78 19.25 8.86
N PHE A 136 -4.90 18.62 9.16
CA PHE A 136 -5.22 17.29 8.71
C PHE A 136 -6.68 17.25 8.28
N GLY A 137 -6.94 16.70 7.12
CA GLY A 137 -8.31 16.49 6.66
C GLY A 137 -8.39 15.29 5.76
N GLY A 138 -9.56 15.08 5.21
CA GLY A 138 -9.74 14.02 4.23
C GLY A 138 -11.17 13.92 3.76
N MET A 139 -11.32 13.23 2.64
CA MET A 139 -12.62 12.87 2.09
C MET A 139 -12.86 11.37 2.26
N VAL A 140 -14.04 11.03 2.72
CA VAL A 140 -14.53 9.66 2.78
C VAL A 140 -15.51 9.47 1.63
N LEU A 141 -15.23 8.50 0.78
CA LEU A 141 -16.03 8.15 -0.37
C LEU A 141 -17.18 7.20 0.02
N LYS A 142 -18.16 7.06 -0.88
CA LYS A 142 -19.25 6.10 -0.74
C LYS A 142 -18.72 4.65 -0.71
N PRO A 143 -19.48 3.70 -0.12
CA PRO A 143 -19.10 2.29 -0.08
C PRO A 143 -18.84 1.70 -1.47
N TRP A 144 -17.94 0.71 -1.54
CA TRP A 144 -17.49 0.06 -2.79
C TRP A 144 -18.63 -0.36 -3.72
N GLY A 145 -19.72 -0.92 -3.18
CA GLY A 145 -20.85 -1.41 -3.98
C GLY A 145 -21.69 -0.33 -4.67
N VAL A 146 -21.53 0.95 -4.30
CA VAL A 146 -22.31 2.07 -4.86
C VAL A 146 -21.50 2.86 -5.90
N ARG A 147 -20.18 2.91 -5.76
CA ARG A 147 -19.28 3.64 -6.65
C ARG A 147 -18.75 2.73 -7.75
N LYS A 148 -18.53 3.28 -8.94
CA LYS A 148 -17.89 2.58 -10.07
C LYS A 148 -16.39 2.84 -10.16
N THR A 149 -15.95 3.95 -9.57
CA THR A 149 -14.58 4.44 -9.69
C THR A 149 -13.80 4.10 -8.42
N PRO A 150 -12.59 3.50 -8.54
CA PRO A 150 -11.73 3.28 -7.39
C PRO A 150 -11.20 4.60 -6.83
N THR A 151 -10.93 4.62 -5.53
CA THR A 151 -10.33 5.76 -4.84
C THR A 151 -9.03 6.20 -5.52
N SER A 152 -8.21 5.25 -5.99
CA SER A 152 -6.93 5.50 -6.69
C SER A 152 -7.07 6.40 -7.92
N ALA A 153 -8.19 6.33 -8.62
CA ALA A 153 -8.44 7.18 -9.80
C ALA A 153 -8.80 8.63 -9.42
N TYR A 154 -9.33 8.88 -8.22
CA TYR A 154 -9.63 10.22 -7.75
C TYR A 154 -8.38 10.97 -7.26
N LEU A 155 -7.34 10.26 -6.82
CA LEU A 155 -6.15 10.87 -6.21
C LEU A 155 -5.45 11.90 -7.09
N PRO A 156 -5.15 11.65 -8.38
CA PRO A 156 -4.50 12.65 -9.24
C PRO A 156 -5.38 13.90 -9.46
N VAL A 157 -6.69 13.70 -9.59
CA VAL A 157 -7.66 14.79 -9.79
C VAL A 157 -7.75 15.67 -8.55
N VAL A 158 -7.81 15.04 -7.37
CA VAL A 158 -7.80 15.72 -6.08
C VAL A 158 -6.50 16.48 -5.89
N GLN A 159 -5.36 15.83 -6.15
CA GLN A 159 -4.03 16.45 -6.06
C GLN A 159 -3.92 17.70 -6.94
N GLN A 160 -4.38 17.62 -8.20
CA GLN A 160 -4.36 18.76 -9.11
C GLN A 160 -5.24 19.91 -8.60
N LYS A 161 -6.43 19.62 -8.08
CA LYS A 161 -7.32 20.66 -7.56
C LYS A 161 -6.78 21.29 -6.27
N LEU A 162 -6.24 20.49 -5.35
CA LEU A 162 -5.66 20.98 -4.10
C LEU A 162 -4.41 21.83 -4.34
N ALA A 163 -3.57 21.47 -5.34
CA ALA A 163 -2.39 22.25 -5.72
C ALA A 163 -2.72 23.65 -6.25
N ALA A 164 -3.98 23.92 -6.62
CA ALA A 164 -4.42 25.25 -7.06
C ALA A 164 -4.73 26.21 -5.90
N ILE A 165 -4.74 25.74 -4.65
CA ILE A 165 -4.99 26.59 -3.47
C ILE A 165 -3.70 27.36 -3.13
N PRO A 166 -3.68 28.70 -3.25
CA PRO A 166 -2.54 29.47 -2.79
C PRO A 166 -2.52 29.52 -1.26
N GLY A 167 -1.35 29.67 -0.64
CA GLY A 167 -1.22 29.94 0.79
C GLY A 167 -1.11 28.72 1.71
N ILE A 168 -1.54 27.53 1.27
CA ILE A 168 -1.27 26.25 1.96
C ILE A 168 -0.82 25.20 0.96
N GLN A 169 -0.03 24.24 1.41
CA GLN A 169 0.28 23.04 0.66
C GLN A 169 -0.51 21.87 1.23
N MET A 170 -1.45 21.32 0.46
CA MET A 170 -2.18 20.12 0.88
C MET A 170 -1.82 18.93 0.01
N VAL A 171 -1.25 17.88 0.62
CA VAL A 171 -0.83 16.66 -0.08
C VAL A 171 -1.86 15.56 0.18
N PRO A 172 -2.60 15.10 -0.84
CA PRO A 172 -3.52 14.00 -0.67
C PRO A 172 -2.79 12.65 -0.68
N VAL A 173 -3.10 11.79 0.27
CA VAL A 173 -2.50 10.46 0.44
C VAL A 173 -3.56 9.41 0.78
N MET A 174 -3.32 8.17 0.39
CA MET A 174 -4.14 7.03 0.81
C MET A 174 -3.51 6.36 2.01
N PRO A 175 -4.31 5.81 2.93
CA PRO A 175 -3.78 4.98 4.00
C PRO A 175 -3.03 3.78 3.45
N SER A 176 -1.95 3.41 4.13
CA SER A 176 -1.24 2.15 3.91
C SER A 176 -2.13 0.96 4.28
N ALA A 177 -1.94 -0.17 3.59
CA ALA A 177 -2.69 -1.41 3.88
C ALA A 177 -2.37 -2.02 5.25
N LEU A 178 -1.18 -1.70 5.79
CA LEU A 178 -0.77 -2.09 7.13
C LEU A 178 -0.76 -0.86 8.05
N PRO A 179 -1.32 -0.95 9.26
CA PRO A 179 -1.17 0.11 10.25
C PRO A 179 0.31 0.29 10.59
N GLY A 180 0.83 1.49 10.36
CA GLY A 180 2.22 1.89 10.61
C GLY A 180 2.27 3.31 11.19
N GLY A 181 3.42 3.69 11.74
CA GLY A 181 3.57 4.96 12.47
C GLY A 181 3.65 6.21 11.60
N ASP A 182 3.89 6.08 10.29
CA ASP A 182 4.16 7.22 9.40
C ASP A 182 3.46 7.06 8.04
N SER A 183 3.15 8.19 7.40
CA SER A 183 2.37 8.28 6.16
C SER A 183 3.23 8.08 4.90
N PHE A 184 4.55 8.11 5.05
CA PHE A 184 5.50 7.98 3.94
C PHE A 184 6.15 6.59 3.90
N PRO A 185 6.45 6.03 2.71
CA PRO A 185 7.09 4.72 2.58
C PRO A 185 8.51 4.64 3.17
N VAL A 186 9.22 5.77 3.23
CA VAL A 186 10.58 5.88 3.76
C VAL A 186 10.69 7.18 4.55
N SER A 187 11.02 7.08 5.84
CA SER A 187 11.38 8.22 6.69
C SER A 187 12.64 7.92 7.50
N PHE A 188 13.49 8.93 7.66
CA PHE A 188 14.73 8.83 8.44
C PHE A 188 15.07 10.19 9.05
N ILE A 189 15.84 10.18 10.13
CA ILE A 189 16.22 11.38 10.89
C ILE A 189 17.70 11.67 10.62
N ILE A 190 18.01 12.93 10.30
CA ILE A 190 19.39 13.42 10.22
C ILE A 190 19.76 14.02 11.57
N ALA A 191 20.59 13.30 12.33
CA ALA A 191 21.07 13.76 13.65
C ALA A 191 22.53 14.20 13.58
N SER A 192 22.85 15.35 14.16
CA SER A 192 24.21 15.89 14.29
C SER A 192 24.31 16.79 15.53
N THR A 193 25.53 17.02 16.01
CA THR A 193 25.82 18.00 17.07
C THR A 193 26.08 19.41 16.54
N ALA A 194 26.01 19.61 15.22
CA ALA A 194 26.20 20.92 14.57
C ALA A 194 24.96 21.82 14.73
N ASP A 195 25.13 23.12 14.46
CA ASP A 195 24.03 24.08 14.50
C ASP A 195 22.88 23.69 13.55
N PRO A 196 21.61 23.95 13.92
CA PRO A 196 20.43 23.59 13.12
C PRO A 196 20.48 24.11 11.67
N GLU A 197 21.03 25.30 11.46
CA GLU A 197 21.19 25.89 10.12
C GLU A 197 22.08 25.03 9.23
N ARG A 198 23.18 24.51 9.80
CA ARG A 198 24.12 23.65 9.07
C ARG A 198 23.48 22.29 8.74
N ILE A 199 22.67 21.75 9.64
CA ILE A 199 21.90 20.52 9.40
C ILE A 199 20.89 20.73 8.26
N LEU A 200 20.20 21.88 8.25
CA LEU A 200 19.24 22.23 7.20
C LEU A 200 19.91 22.35 5.82
N GLU A 201 21.12 22.92 5.74
CA GLU A 201 21.88 22.97 4.49
C GLU A 201 22.15 21.56 3.93
N PHE A 202 22.57 20.62 4.77
CA PHE A 202 22.76 19.23 4.35
C PHE A 202 21.45 18.54 3.97
N ALA A 203 20.37 18.77 4.71
CA ALA A 203 19.05 18.23 4.38
C ALA A 203 18.57 18.72 3.00
N LYS A 204 18.75 20.01 2.68
CA LYS A 204 18.44 20.58 1.35
C LYS A 204 19.28 19.96 0.25
N GLN A 205 20.57 19.72 0.48
CA GLN A 205 21.43 19.03 -0.50
C GLN A 205 20.96 17.60 -0.79
N ILE A 206 20.53 16.86 0.24
CA ILE A 206 19.98 15.51 0.10
C ILE A 206 18.67 15.57 -0.68
N GLN A 207 17.76 16.49 -0.32
CA GLN A 207 16.49 16.70 -1.02
C GLN A 207 16.72 16.97 -2.52
N LEU A 208 17.64 17.87 -2.87
CA LEU A 208 17.96 18.19 -4.26
C LEU A 208 18.48 16.96 -5.02
N LYS A 209 19.41 16.19 -4.44
CA LYS A 209 19.92 14.96 -5.06
C LYS A 209 18.85 13.89 -5.22
N ALA A 210 17.96 13.75 -4.23
CA ALA A 210 16.85 12.81 -4.27
C ALA A 210 15.85 13.19 -5.37
N MET A 211 15.51 14.47 -5.50
CA MET A 211 14.68 14.97 -6.61
C MET A 211 15.33 14.79 -7.98
N GLN A 212 16.65 14.95 -8.10
CA GLN A 212 17.40 14.74 -9.34
C GLN A 212 17.51 13.27 -9.76
N SER A 213 17.46 12.33 -8.80
CA SER A 213 17.61 10.90 -9.08
C SER A 213 16.48 10.30 -9.92
N GLY A 214 15.32 10.97 -9.99
CA GLY A 214 14.12 10.46 -10.68
C GLY A 214 13.45 9.26 -9.99
N MET A 215 14.04 8.72 -8.92
CA MET A 215 13.45 7.61 -8.15
C MET A 215 12.36 8.07 -7.17
N PHE A 216 12.38 9.35 -6.79
CA PHE A 216 11.45 9.93 -5.83
C PHE A 216 10.58 10.98 -6.51
N ARG A 217 9.26 10.88 -6.30
CA ARG A 217 8.28 11.83 -6.87
C ARG A 217 8.09 13.07 -5.99
N PHE A 218 8.34 12.94 -4.69
CA PHE A 218 8.22 14.00 -3.70
C PHE A 218 9.19 13.71 -2.54
N VAL A 219 9.83 14.75 -2.01
CA VAL A 219 10.74 14.69 -0.87
C VAL A 219 10.49 15.93 -0.02
N ASP A 220 10.21 15.73 1.26
CA ASP A 220 9.88 16.81 2.19
C ASP A 220 10.90 16.93 3.32
N ILE A 221 11.04 18.13 3.87
CA ILE A 221 11.84 18.42 5.07
C ILE A 221 10.88 18.98 6.12
N ASP A 222 10.67 18.21 7.18
CA ASP A 222 9.71 18.56 8.24
C ASP A 222 10.15 19.75 9.11
N THR A 223 11.47 19.96 9.28
CA THR A 223 12.02 21.03 10.13
C THR A 223 11.89 22.42 9.51
N LYS A 224 11.16 23.33 10.18
CA LYS A 224 11.02 24.75 9.84
C LYS A 224 11.85 25.62 10.79
N ILE A 225 12.82 26.38 10.26
CA ILE A 225 13.72 27.27 11.05
C ILE A 225 13.28 28.75 10.94
N ASP A 226 12.43 29.08 9.97
CA ASP A 226 11.97 30.42 9.63
C ASP A 226 10.76 30.91 10.46
N GLN A 227 10.51 30.30 11.63
CA GLN A 227 9.47 30.80 12.52
C GLN A 227 9.88 32.18 13.07
N PRO A 228 9.03 33.22 12.93
CA PRO A 228 9.32 34.52 13.49
C PRO A 228 9.36 34.41 15.03
N GLN A 229 10.53 34.67 15.62
CA GLN A 229 10.72 34.69 17.06
C GLN A 229 10.84 36.14 17.54
N ALA A 230 10.18 36.46 18.65
CA ALA A 230 10.39 37.70 19.36
C ALA A 230 11.25 37.42 20.59
N GLU A 231 12.45 37.98 20.63
CA GLU A 231 13.32 37.93 21.80
C GLU A 231 13.12 39.19 22.63
N ILE A 232 12.68 39.03 23.88
CA ILE A 232 12.58 40.14 24.83
C ILE A 232 13.93 40.21 25.57
N MET A 233 14.79 41.10 25.13
CA MET A 233 16.05 41.40 25.81
C MET A 233 15.77 42.34 26.99
N PHE A 234 15.91 41.82 28.21
CA PHE A 234 15.83 42.64 29.41
C PHE A 234 17.17 43.33 29.65
N ASP A 235 17.17 44.66 29.59
CA ASP A 235 18.30 45.49 30.01
C ASP A 235 18.34 45.52 31.55
N HIS A 236 19.14 44.63 32.15
CA HIS A 236 19.23 44.48 33.59
C HIS A 236 19.66 45.77 34.31
N ASP A 237 20.36 46.70 33.65
CA ASP A 237 20.82 47.97 34.22
C ASP A 237 19.73 49.03 34.30
N LYS A 238 18.63 48.87 33.53
CA LYS A 238 17.47 49.77 33.54
C LYS A 238 16.27 49.20 34.29
N VAL A 239 16.31 47.92 34.65
CA VAL A 239 15.22 47.21 35.34
C VAL A 239 15.41 47.22 36.87
N SER A 240 16.58 47.65 37.37
CA SER A 240 16.82 47.97 38.80
C SER A 240 16.53 49.44 39.11
#